data_AF-A0A7Z2KNR1-F1
#
_entry.id   AF-A0A7Z2KNR1-F1
#
_cell.length_a   1.000
_cell.length_b   1.000
_cell.length_c   1.000
_cell.angle_alpha   90.00
_cell.angle_beta   90.00
_cell.angle_gamma   90.00
#
_symmetry.space_group_name_H-M   'P 1'
#
loop_
_entity.id
_entity.type
_entity.pdbx_description
1 polymer ?
#
loop_
_entity_poly.entity_id
_entity_poly.type
_entity_poly.pdbx_seq_one_letter_code
_entity_poly.pdbx_strand_id
1 'polypeptide(L)'
;MADYFERLNYALGDEDTALEYTILPEQSRHVLGVAGCGGRLLPLLARHPARMTCADISAPQLAFTRLRLALLEQTDRQSFMDFMGYWPETSVARRKSIFRLLDLPPLDRRWLADLFHSRHWQAPIYQGAFEQTLQRLAKINGLFTGKAGRAIFQFRDLGEQSAYYQSRFPLKRWKAVIALLGNAAVLNSLLYKGAFPRNNLGISSREVYLDIFHTLFTTQVVRESFFLQMLFFGELRYPQGFPLECNPQVFQLARKAQQQCRLTVVQGDIFDCASRCRDVDFVSFSDVPSFLPAEVGMDVLQRLRPALGEDALTVIRGHLHVVRPDSTGFCDVTAKFQEAIAREKTQLWRVQVYRQTSSVQVSR
;
A
#
# COMPACT_ATOMS: atom_id res chain seq x y z
N MET A 1 2.00 2.02 21.52
CA MET A 1 1.27 1.30 20.46
C MET A 1 -0.22 1.66 20.43
N ALA A 2 -0.91 1.84 21.57
CA ALA A 2 -2.35 2.17 21.62
C ALA A 2 -2.77 3.36 20.72
N ASP A 3 -2.17 4.55 20.89
CA ASP A 3 -2.46 5.74 20.06
C ASP A 3 -2.32 5.55 18.53
N TYR A 4 -1.50 4.59 18.08
CA TYR A 4 -1.26 4.37 16.66
C TYR A 4 -2.46 3.71 15.99
N PHE A 5 -3.11 2.77 16.68
CA PHE A 5 -4.26 2.05 16.14
C PHE A 5 -5.58 2.81 16.25
N GLU A 6 -5.58 3.94 16.98
CA GLU A 6 -6.72 4.83 17.17
C GLU A 6 -6.82 5.95 16.12
N ARG A 7 -5.85 6.07 15.22
CA ARG A 7 -5.84 7.08 14.13
C ARG A 7 -5.80 6.44 12.75
N LEU A 8 -6.20 7.21 11.73
CA LEU A 8 -6.02 6.82 10.33
C LEU A 8 -4.55 6.99 9.92
N ASN A 9 -3.82 5.89 9.78
CA ASN A 9 -2.39 5.95 9.45
C ASN A 9 -2.14 6.13 7.95
N TYR A 10 -2.98 5.51 7.13
CA TYR A 10 -2.88 5.47 5.68
C TYR A 10 -4.26 5.77 5.11
N ALA A 11 -4.32 6.53 4.03
CA ALA A 11 -5.58 6.80 3.34
C ALA A 11 -5.47 6.64 1.83
N LEU A 12 -4.30 6.89 1.23
CA LEU A 12 -3.96 6.53 -0.14
C LEU A 12 -3.33 5.12 -0.17
N GLY A 13 -2.50 4.84 0.84
CA GLY A 13 -1.66 3.64 0.91
C GLY A 13 -0.20 3.99 0.60
N ASP A 14 0.72 3.22 1.18
CA ASP A 14 2.17 3.32 1.02
C ASP A 14 2.75 2.17 0.18
N GLU A 15 1.88 1.28 -0.31
CA GLU A 15 2.21 0.06 -1.03
C GLU A 15 1.49 0.03 -2.40
N ASP A 16 2.21 -0.26 -3.49
CA ASP A 16 1.59 -0.44 -4.80
C ASP A 16 0.93 -1.81 -4.93
N THR A 17 -0.38 -1.79 -5.19
CA THR A 17 -1.23 -2.97 -5.30
C THR A 17 -1.10 -3.70 -6.63
N ALA A 18 -0.51 -3.06 -7.65
CA ALA A 18 -0.29 -3.70 -8.94
C ALA A 18 0.55 -4.98 -8.83
N LEU A 19 1.42 -5.04 -7.83
CA LEU A 19 2.21 -6.23 -7.53
C LEU A 19 1.35 -7.42 -7.10
N GLU A 20 0.59 -7.30 -5.99
CA GLU A 20 -0.28 -8.38 -5.52
C GLU A 20 -1.33 -8.75 -6.56
N TYR A 21 -1.86 -7.78 -7.31
CA TYR A 21 -2.79 -8.06 -8.41
C TYR A 21 -2.16 -8.95 -9.49
N THR A 22 -0.87 -8.74 -9.79
CA THR A 22 -0.11 -9.54 -10.77
C THR A 22 0.18 -10.94 -10.25
N ILE A 23 0.48 -11.08 -8.95
CA ILE A 23 0.82 -12.37 -8.31
C ILE A 23 -0.43 -13.22 -8.09
N LEU A 24 -1.56 -12.60 -7.73
CA LEU A 24 -2.80 -13.29 -7.34
C LEU A 24 -3.38 -14.11 -8.51
N PRO A 25 -3.56 -15.44 -8.33
CA PRO A 25 -4.26 -16.28 -9.31
C PRO A 25 -5.72 -15.85 -9.52
N GLU A 26 -6.20 -15.95 -10.76
CA GLU A 26 -7.63 -15.76 -11.06
C GLU A 26 -8.47 -16.82 -10.34
N GLN A 27 -9.68 -16.42 -9.93
CA GLN A 27 -10.68 -17.30 -9.33
C GLN A 27 -10.21 -18.03 -8.05
N SER A 28 -9.28 -17.41 -7.31
CA SER A 28 -8.82 -17.92 -6.01
C SER A 28 -10.00 -18.18 -5.05
N ARG A 29 -9.99 -19.30 -4.33
CA ARG A 29 -11.09 -19.67 -3.40
C ARG A 29 -11.17 -18.71 -2.22
N HIS A 30 -10.03 -18.23 -1.74
CA HIS A 30 -9.98 -17.29 -0.63
C HIS A 30 -8.71 -16.45 -0.62
N VAL A 31 -8.90 -15.13 -0.64
CA VAL A 31 -7.86 -14.12 -0.40
C VAL A 31 -7.94 -13.61 1.03
N LEU A 32 -6.86 -13.69 1.79
CA LEU A 32 -6.71 -13.08 3.11
C LEU A 32 -5.71 -11.92 3.01
N GLY A 33 -5.96 -10.80 3.66
CA GLY A 33 -4.96 -9.73 3.68
C GLY A 33 -5.14 -8.72 4.78
N VAL A 34 -4.03 -8.05 5.11
CA VAL A 34 -4.03 -6.89 6.00
C VAL A 34 -4.75 -5.73 5.28
N ALA A 35 -5.82 -5.23 5.88
CA ALA A 35 -6.69 -4.26 5.24
C ALA A 35 -5.98 -2.93 4.99
N GLY A 36 -5.29 -2.39 6.01
CA GLY A 36 -4.85 -1.01 5.98
C GLY A 36 -6.01 -0.09 5.62
N CYS A 37 -5.84 0.77 4.61
CA CYS A 37 -6.93 1.63 4.14
C CYS A 37 -7.87 0.96 3.12
N GLY A 38 -7.67 -0.32 2.80
CA GLY A 38 -8.43 -1.09 1.80
C GLY A 38 -7.89 -0.97 0.38
N GLY A 39 -7.02 0.00 0.08
CA GLY A 39 -6.49 0.25 -1.26
C GLY A 39 -5.71 -0.93 -1.87
N ARG A 40 -5.07 -1.76 -1.03
CA ARG A 40 -4.35 -2.96 -1.47
C ARG A 40 -5.24 -4.17 -1.77
N LEU A 41 -6.41 -4.23 -1.15
CA LEU A 41 -7.28 -5.41 -1.27
C LEU A 41 -8.41 -5.18 -2.26
N LEU A 42 -8.93 -3.95 -2.36
CA LEU A 42 -10.03 -3.62 -3.26
C LEU A 42 -9.73 -4.00 -4.73
N PRO A 43 -8.56 -3.66 -5.32
CA PRO A 43 -8.24 -4.08 -6.68
C PRO A 43 -8.15 -5.60 -6.87
N LEU A 44 -7.83 -6.37 -5.82
CA LEU A 44 -7.71 -7.83 -5.90
C LEU A 44 -9.05 -8.50 -6.17
N LEU A 45 -10.18 -7.85 -5.87
CA LEU A 45 -11.51 -8.33 -6.26
C LEU A 45 -11.63 -8.55 -7.76
N ALA A 46 -10.91 -7.79 -8.59
CA ALA A 46 -10.93 -7.96 -10.04
C ALA A 46 -10.30 -9.29 -10.51
N ARG A 47 -9.63 -10.05 -9.63
CA ARG A 47 -9.20 -11.44 -9.88
C ARG A 47 -10.28 -12.47 -9.52
N HIS A 48 -11.50 -12.02 -9.20
CA HIS A 48 -12.67 -12.85 -8.94
C HIS A 48 -12.53 -13.87 -7.79
N PRO A 49 -12.00 -13.50 -6.62
CA PRO A 49 -11.92 -14.46 -5.52
C PRO A 49 -13.32 -14.85 -5.01
N ALA A 50 -13.53 -16.12 -4.67
CA ALA A 50 -14.81 -16.56 -4.11
C ALA A 50 -15.06 -15.98 -2.71
N ARG A 51 -13.98 -15.79 -1.94
CA ARG A 51 -14.00 -15.19 -0.59
C ARG A 51 -12.85 -14.21 -0.44
N MET A 52 -13.10 -13.11 0.26
CA MET A 52 -12.05 -12.17 0.64
C MET A 52 -12.22 -11.79 2.12
N THR A 53 -11.14 -11.94 2.89
CA THR A 53 -11.09 -11.51 4.29
C THR A 53 -10.07 -10.40 4.44
N CYS A 54 -10.55 -9.23 4.82
CA CYS A 54 -9.74 -8.06 5.15
C CYS A 54 -9.62 -7.98 6.67
N ALA A 55 -8.42 -8.20 7.20
CA ALA A 55 -8.15 -8.17 8.64
C ALA A 55 -7.30 -6.95 8.99
N ASP A 56 -7.61 -6.27 10.08
CA ASP A 56 -6.75 -5.22 10.64
C ASP A 56 -7.04 -5.06 12.13
N ILE A 57 -6.04 -4.64 12.90
CA ILE A 57 -6.22 -4.34 14.32
C ILE A 57 -6.76 -2.93 14.56
N SER A 58 -6.62 -2.02 13.58
CA SER A 58 -7.06 -0.63 13.66
C SER A 58 -8.51 -0.44 13.17
N ALA A 59 -9.41 -0.07 14.08
CA ALA A 59 -10.79 0.28 13.74
C ALA A 59 -10.90 1.44 12.72
N PRO A 60 -10.14 2.55 12.85
CA PRO A 60 -10.06 3.61 11.82
C PRO A 60 -9.75 3.11 10.41
N GLN A 61 -8.77 2.22 10.29
CA GLN A 61 -8.36 1.63 9.00
C GLN A 61 -9.47 0.76 8.42
N LEU A 62 -10.15 -0.02 9.26
CA LEU A 62 -11.30 -0.81 8.84
C LEU A 62 -12.50 0.04 8.44
N ALA A 63 -12.79 1.13 9.17
CA ALA A 63 -13.85 2.06 8.78
C ALA A 63 -13.56 2.67 7.39
N PHE A 64 -12.31 3.03 7.12
CA PHE A 64 -11.90 3.53 5.80
C PHE A 64 -11.92 2.44 4.71
N THR A 65 -11.56 1.20 5.07
CA THR A 65 -11.70 0.04 4.18
C THR A 65 -13.16 -0.19 3.79
N ARG A 66 -14.09 -0.18 4.76
CA ARG A 66 -15.53 -0.34 4.49
C ARG A 66 -16.10 0.80 3.67
N LEU A 67 -15.60 2.03 3.87
CA LEU A 67 -15.93 3.17 3.01
C LEU A 67 -15.53 2.93 1.54
N ARG A 68 -14.31 2.46 1.29
CA ARG A 68 -13.86 2.16 -0.08
C ARG A 68 -14.68 1.06 -0.74
N LEU A 69 -15.00 0.00 0.01
CA LEU A 69 -15.85 -1.10 -0.45
C LEU A 69 -17.27 -0.65 -0.75
N ALA A 70 -17.85 0.21 0.09
CA ALA A 70 -19.18 0.79 -0.13
C ALA A 70 -19.17 1.71 -1.37
N LEU A 71 -18.14 2.52 -1.56
CA LEU A 71 -18.00 3.35 -2.77
C LEU A 71 -17.89 2.50 -4.04
N LEU A 72 -17.10 1.42 -4.01
CA LEU A 72 -16.97 0.50 -5.14
C LEU A 72 -18.32 -0.11 -5.53
N GLU A 73 -19.09 -0.56 -4.54
CA GLU A 73 -20.37 -1.23 -4.74
C GLU A 73 -21.49 -0.28 -5.19
N GLN A 74 -21.64 0.84 -4.46
CA GLN A 74 -22.83 1.69 -4.49
C GLN A 74 -22.68 2.89 -5.42
N THR A 75 -21.50 3.13 -5.98
CA THR A 75 -21.24 4.29 -6.85
C THR A 75 -20.60 3.90 -8.18
N ASP A 76 -20.57 4.82 -9.14
CA ASP A 76 -19.76 4.67 -10.34
C ASP A 76 -18.30 5.10 -10.10
N ARG A 77 -17.41 4.77 -11.04
CA ARG A 77 -15.99 5.09 -10.93
C ARG A 77 -15.73 6.59 -10.78
N GLN A 78 -16.52 7.43 -11.46
CA GLN A 78 -16.34 8.88 -11.36
C GLN A 78 -16.67 9.38 -9.96
N SER A 79 -17.77 8.92 -9.38
CA SER A 79 -18.19 9.24 -8.01
C SER A 79 -17.21 8.71 -6.98
N PHE A 80 -16.67 7.49 -7.18
CA PHE A 80 -15.56 6.98 -6.38
C PHE A 80 -14.37 7.94 -6.42
N MET A 81 -13.93 8.33 -7.62
CA MET A 81 -12.76 9.21 -7.80
C MET A 81 -12.98 10.62 -7.25
N ASP A 82 -14.16 11.19 -7.48
CA ASP A 82 -14.60 12.47 -6.95
C ASP A 82 -14.55 12.45 -5.41
N PHE A 83 -15.18 11.44 -4.81
CA PHE A 83 -15.26 11.31 -3.38
C PHE A 83 -13.87 11.17 -2.76
N MET A 84 -13.06 10.22 -3.25
CA MET A 84 -11.71 9.97 -2.76
C MET A 84 -10.77 11.15 -3.00
N GLY A 85 -11.08 12.01 -3.97
CA GLY A 85 -10.32 13.23 -4.24
C GLY A 85 -9.11 13.00 -5.15
N TYR A 86 -9.20 12.03 -6.05
CA TYR A 86 -8.24 11.85 -7.15
C TYR A 86 -8.33 13.01 -8.16
N TRP A 87 -9.49 13.64 -8.27
CA TRP A 87 -9.68 14.86 -9.05
C TRP A 87 -9.67 16.09 -8.13
N PRO A 88 -8.71 17.04 -8.30
CA PRO A 88 -8.59 18.21 -7.43
C PRO A 88 -9.84 19.10 -7.41
N GLU A 89 -10.52 19.19 -8.56
CA GLU A 89 -11.66 20.10 -8.78
C GLU A 89 -12.97 19.65 -8.12
N THR A 90 -13.01 18.47 -7.49
CA THR A 90 -14.25 18.00 -6.87
C THR A 90 -14.65 18.87 -5.69
N SER A 91 -15.86 19.41 -5.74
CA SER A 91 -16.41 20.29 -4.70
C SER A 91 -16.73 19.54 -3.41
N VAL A 92 -16.67 20.27 -2.29
CA VAL A 92 -17.10 19.77 -0.96
C VAL A 92 -18.56 19.32 -0.98
N ALA A 93 -19.42 20.03 -1.72
CA ALA A 93 -20.84 19.68 -1.86
C ALA A 93 -21.01 18.30 -2.52
N ARG A 94 -20.24 18.02 -3.57
CA ARG A 94 -20.24 16.72 -4.26
C ARG A 94 -19.78 15.58 -3.34
N ARG A 95 -18.71 15.78 -2.56
CA ARG A 95 -18.26 14.75 -1.59
C ARG A 95 -19.31 14.47 -0.52
N LYS A 96 -19.91 15.53 0.03
CA LYS A 96 -21.01 15.41 1.01
C LYS A 96 -22.22 14.67 0.44
N SER A 97 -22.60 14.96 -0.81
CA SER A 97 -23.76 14.29 -1.43
C SER A 97 -23.50 12.80 -1.63
N ILE A 98 -22.29 12.42 -2.07
CA ILE A 98 -21.91 11.01 -2.22
C ILE A 98 -21.96 10.32 -0.86
N PHE A 99 -21.31 10.88 0.17
CA PHE A 99 -21.29 10.28 1.52
C PHE A 99 -22.67 10.04 2.12
N ARG A 100 -23.61 10.98 1.92
CA ARG A 100 -24.99 10.86 2.44
C ARG A 100 -25.74 9.66 1.85
N LEU A 101 -25.43 9.30 0.61
CA LEU A 101 -26.06 8.19 -0.11
C LEU A 101 -25.44 6.84 0.20
N LEU A 102 -24.23 6.80 0.75
CA LEU A 102 -23.57 5.55 1.11
C LEU A 102 -24.26 4.89 2.30
N ASP A 103 -24.63 3.63 2.13
CA ASP A 103 -24.97 2.73 3.22
C ASP A 103 -23.69 2.22 3.88
N LEU A 104 -23.53 2.55 5.15
CA LEU A 104 -22.35 2.27 5.97
C LEU A 104 -22.81 1.88 7.37
N PRO A 105 -22.08 0.99 8.06
CA PRO A 105 -22.35 0.70 9.47
C PRO A 105 -22.45 2.00 10.30
N PRO A 106 -23.44 2.15 11.21
CA PRO A 106 -23.67 3.41 11.91
C PRO A 106 -22.46 3.96 12.68
N LEU A 107 -21.62 3.07 13.25
CA LEU A 107 -20.39 3.46 13.93
C LEU A 107 -19.37 4.05 12.96
N ASP A 108 -19.12 3.35 11.84
CA ASP A 108 -18.19 3.79 10.80
C ASP A 108 -18.66 5.11 10.18
N ARG A 109 -19.96 5.24 9.89
CA ARG A 109 -20.56 6.47 9.35
C ARG A 109 -20.33 7.66 10.28
N ARG A 110 -20.54 7.51 11.59
CA ARG A 110 -20.30 8.58 12.56
C ARG A 110 -18.83 8.99 12.59
N TRP A 111 -17.94 8.01 12.76
CA TRP A 111 -16.50 8.26 12.83
C TRP A 111 -15.96 8.93 11.55
N LEU A 112 -16.38 8.46 10.38
CA LEU A 112 -16.02 9.04 9.08
C LEU A 112 -16.58 10.46 8.92
N ALA A 113 -17.82 10.70 9.34
CA ALA A 113 -18.41 12.03 9.29
C ALA A 113 -17.62 13.04 10.14
N ASP A 114 -17.22 12.65 11.35
CA ASP A 114 -16.40 13.47 12.24
C ASP A 114 -15.01 13.72 11.65
N LEU A 115 -14.37 12.69 11.10
CA LEU A 115 -13.11 12.81 10.37
C LEU A 115 -13.24 13.82 9.22
N PHE A 116 -14.20 13.63 8.32
CA PHE A 116 -14.36 14.52 7.16
C PHE A 116 -14.78 15.93 7.55
N HIS A 117 -15.60 16.10 8.59
CA HIS A 117 -15.96 17.41 9.10
C HIS A 117 -14.75 18.16 9.66
N SER A 118 -13.95 17.50 10.52
CA SER A 118 -12.73 18.09 11.09
C SER A 118 -11.67 18.44 10.05
N ARG A 119 -11.71 17.79 8.87
CA ARG A 119 -10.82 18.04 7.72
C ARG A 119 -11.48 18.88 6.63
N HIS A 120 -12.58 19.56 6.93
CA HIS A 120 -13.32 20.42 6.01
C HIS A 120 -13.65 19.76 4.66
N TRP A 121 -13.87 18.43 4.67
CA TRP A 121 -14.18 17.63 3.48
C TRP A 121 -13.13 17.75 2.36
N GLN A 122 -11.86 17.95 2.74
CA GLN A 122 -10.71 17.80 1.84
C GLN A 122 -10.62 16.36 1.31
N ALA A 123 -9.86 16.17 0.23
CA ALA A 123 -9.66 14.88 -0.42
C ALA A 123 -9.28 13.76 0.58
N PRO A 124 -10.13 12.72 0.74
CA PRO A 124 -9.90 11.61 1.67
C PRO A 124 -8.55 10.91 1.52
N ILE A 125 -8.04 10.74 0.30
CA ILE A 125 -6.75 10.07 0.06
C ILE A 125 -5.56 10.71 0.76
N TYR A 126 -5.65 11.99 1.15
CA TYR A 126 -4.54 12.69 1.84
C TYR A 126 -4.71 12.77 3.36
N GLN A 127 -5.74 12.13 3.92
CA GLN A 127 -6.08 12.30 5.34
C GLN A 127 -5.32 11.36 6.28
N GLY A 128 -4.59 10.37 5.77
CA GLY A 128 -3.75 9.50 6.59
C GLY A 128 -2.51 10.21 7.12
N ALA A 129 -2.00 9.72 8.26
CA ALA A 129 -0.81 10.27 8.89
C ALA A 129 0.44 10.19 7.98
N PHE A 130 0.56 9.12 7.19
CA PHE A 130 1.62 8.94 6.21
C PHE A 130 1.56 10.03 5.13
N GLU A 131 0.41 10.22 4.50
CA GLU A 131 0.23 11.18 3.40
C GLU A 131 0.42 12.62 3.87
N GLN A 132 -0.06 12.97 5.07
CA GLN A 132 0.20 14.27 5.70
C GLN A 132 1.69 14.49 5.96
N THR A 133 2.46 13.43 6.18
CA THR A 133 3.92 13.55 6.33
C THR A 133 4.60 13.72 4.98
N LEU A 134 4.21 12.98 3.95
CA LEU A 134 4.69 13.23 2.59
C LEU A 134 4.41 14.66 2.12
N GLN A 135 3.25 15.23 2.46
CA GLN A 135 2.93 16.64 2.19
C GLN A 135 3.89 17.62 2.85
N ARG A 136 4.30 17.37 4.10
CA ARG A 136 5.31 18.19 4.79
C ARG A 136 6.68 18.03 4.14
N LEU A 137 7.05 16.80 3.78
CA LEU A 137 8.30 16.53 3.08
C LEU A 137 8.34 17.15 1.68
N ALA A 138 7.22 17.22 0.97
CA ALA A 138 7.14 17.86 -0.33
C ALA A 138 7.45 19.36 -0.25
N LYS A 139 7.05 20.03 0.83
CA LYS A 139 7.43 21.43 1.08
C LYS A 139 8.94 21.54 1.27
N ILE A 140 9.54 20.67 2.09
CA ILE A 140 10.99 20.64 2.33
C ILE A 140 11.74 20.35 1.01
N ASN A 141 11.36 19.30 0.30
CA ASN A 141 11.94 18.96 -1.00
C ASN A 141 11.82 20.14 -1.98
N GLY A 142 10.65 20.78 -2.04
CA GLY A 142 10.41 21.95 -2.87
C GLY A 142 11.30 23.15 -2.54
N LEU A 143 11.66 23.35 -1.28
CA LEU A 143 12.61 24.40 -0.85
C LEU A 143 14.04 24.09 -1.32
N PHE A 144 14.46 22.83 -1.26
CA PHE A 144 15.81 22.42 -1.64
C PHE A 144 15.99 22.28 -3.16
N THR A 145 15.09 21.55 -3.82
CA THR A 145 15.25 21.19 -5.24
C THR A 145 14.52 22.14 -6.19
N GLY A 146 13.51 22.87 -5.71
CA GLY A 146 12.82 23.92 -6.46
C GLY A 146 12.18 23.42 -7.76
N LYS A 147 12.18 24.30 -8.77
CA LYS A 147 11.65 23.98 -10.11
C LYS A 147 12.45 22.87 -10.80
N ALA A 148 13.77 22.82 -10.59
CA ALA A 148 14.62 21.81 -11.20
C ALA A 148 14.30 20.39 -10.68
N GLY A 149 14.04 20.23 -9.38
CA GLY A 149 13.59 18.94 -8.84
C GLY A 149 12.27 18.49 -9.46
N ARG A 150 11.31 19.40 -9.63
CA ARG A 150 9.99 19.08 -10.21
C ARG A 150 10.00 18.91 -11.73
N ALA A 151 11.00 19.45 -12.43
CA ALA A 151 11.08 19.37 -13.89
C ALA A 151 11.23 17.93 -14.40
N ILE A 152 11.73 16.99 -13.59
CA ILE A 152 11.81 15.57 -13.95
C ILE A 152 10.43 14.96 -14.26
N PHE A 153 9.34 15.50 -13.70
CA PHE A 153 7.97 15.07 -14.01
C PHE A 153 7.45 15.56 -15.36
N GLN A 154 8.21 16.38 -16.10
CA GLN A 154 7.82 16.84 -17.44
C GLN A 154 8.09 15.79 -18.52
N PHE A 155 8.98 14.82 -18.26
CA PHE A 155 9.33 13.75 -19.19
C PHE A 155 8.30 12.61 -19.16
N ARG A 156 7.99 12.07 -20.33
CA ARG A 156 7.09 10.92 -20.53
C ARG A 156 7.83 9.64 -20.94
N ASP A 157 9.11 9.78 -21.24
CA ASP A 157 10.00 8.72 -21.67
C ASP A 157 11.14 8.54 -20.67
N LEU A 158 11.54 7.29 -20.45
CA LEU A 158 12.58 6.95 -19.48
C LEU A 158 13.97 7.40 -19.93
N GLY A 159 14.25 7.41 -21.24
CA GLY A 159 15.51 7.89 -21.80
C GLY A 159 15.71 9.38 -21.58
N GLU A 160 14.73 10.21 -21.94
CA GLU A 160 14.77 11.66 -21.70
C GLU A 160 14.86 11.99 -20.21
N GLN A 161 14.10 11.28 -19.37
CA GLN A 161 14.13 11.42 -17.93
C GLN A 161 15.51 11.08 -17.36
N SER A 162 16.11 9.97 -17.80
CA SER A 162 17.43 9.52 -17.35
C SER A 162 18.52 10.51 -17.76
N ALA A 163 18.45 11.05 -18.99
CA ALA A 163 19.34 12.10 -19.45
C ALA A 163 19.22 13.36 -18.58
N TYR A 164 18.00 13.76 -18.22
CA TYR A 164 17.78 14.88 -17.29
C TYR A 164 18.34 14.60 -15.90
N TYR A 165 18.08 13.41 -15.36
CA TYR A 165 18.54 12.98 -14.04
C TYR A 165 20.06 13.02 -13.91
N GLN A 166 20.78 12.60 -14.95
CA GLN A 166 22.24 12.57 -14.97
C GLN A 166 22.87 13.95 -15.18
N SER A 167 22.25 14.82 -16.00
CA SER A 167 22.89 16.07 -16.44
C SER A 167 22.40 17.34 -15.72
N ARG A 168 21.12 17.40 -15.34
CA ARG A 168 20.45 18.65 -14.96
C ARG A 168 19.71 18.59 -13.63
N PHE A 169 19.34 17.40 -13.17
CA PHE A 169 18.65 17.24 -11.89
C PHE A 169 19.54 17.71 -10.72
N PRO A 170 18.99 18.41 -9.70
CA PRO A 170 19.78 18.99 -8.63
C PRO A 170 20.24 17.93 -7.59
N LEU A 171 21.05 16.96 -8.04
CA LEU A 171 21.48 15.78 -7.27
C LEU A 171 22.07 16.12 -5.91
N LYS A 172 22.91 17.15 -5.81
CA LYS A 172 23.51 17.55 -4.52
C LYS A 172 22.45 18.00 -3.51
N ARG A 173 21.47 18.79 -3.96
CA ARG A 173 20.37 19.28 -3.11
C ARG A 173 19.42 18.15 -2.76
N TRP A 174 19.16 17.25 -3.71
CA TRP A 174 18.37 16.04 -3.49
C TRP A 174 19.01 15.11 -2.45
N LYS A 175 20.32 14.88 -2.52
CA LYS A 175 21.07 14.11 -1.51
C LYS A 175 20.97 14.73 -0.11
N ALA A 176 20.85 16.06 0.01
CA ALA A 176 20.60 16.74 1.27
C ALA A 176 19.17 16.48 1.79
N VAL A 177 18.16 16.50 0.90
CA VAL A 177 16.79 16.09 1.24
C VAL A 177 16.79 14.65 1.76
N ILE A 178 17.44 13.71 1.07
CA ILE A 178 17.53 12.31 1.52
C ILE A 178 18.27 12.19 2.85
N ALA A 179 19.33 12.99 3.09
CA ALA A 179 20.01 12.97 4.38
C ALA A 179 19.08 13.41 5.54
N LEU A 180 18.16 14.34 5.29
CA LEU A 180 17.13 14.71 6.26
C LEU A 180 16.11 13.58 6.45
N LEU A 181 15.65 12.94 5.36
CA LEU A 181 14.73 11.81 5.41
C LEU A 181 15.30 10.60 6.14
N GLY A 182 16.56 10.25 5.84
CA GLY A 182 17.26 9.11 6.42
C GLY A 182 17.71 9.30 7.86
N ASN A 183 17.44 10.46 8.47
CA ASN A 183 17.67 10.68 9.89
C ASN A 183 16.58 9.96 10.71
N ALA A 184 16.99 9.17 11.71
CA ALA A 184 16.12 8.39 12.58
C ALA A 184 14.97 9.21 13.18
N ALA A 185 15.16 10.50 13.47
CA ALA A 185 14.08 11.36 14.00
C ALA A 185 12.94 11.60 12.98
N VAL A 186 13.28 11.79 11.71
CA VAL A 186 12.29 11.99 10.63
C VAL A 186 11.58 10.67 10.34
N LEU A 187 12.29 9.55 10.28
CA LEU A 187 11.72 8.19 10.13
C LEU A 187 10.83 7.79 11.30
N ASN A 188 11.26 8.07 12.53
CA ASN A 188 10.45 7.83 13.73
C ASN A 188 9.16 8.65 13.76
N SER A 189 9.15 9.84 13.13
CA SER A 189 7.97 10.70 13.02
C SER A 189 7.05 10.34 11.85
N LEU A 190 7.62 9.75 10.79
CA LEU A 190 6.97 9.51 9.49
C LEU A 190 5.92 8.42 9.53
N LEU A 191 6.11 7.41 10.37
CA LEU A 191 5.29 6.20 10.29
C LEU A 191 4.81 5.71 11.67
N TYR A 192 5.64 5.71 12.74
CA TYR A 192 5.29 4.91 13.94
C TYR A 192 5.66 5.47 15.33
N LYS A 193 5.63 6.80 15.57
CA LYS A 193 5.85 7.43 16.91
C LYS A 193 6.97 6.71 17.76
N GLY A 194 8.10 6.36 17.14
CA GLY A 194 9.24 5.73 17.81
C GLY A 194 9.26 4.19 17.94
N ALA A 195 8.32 3.46 17.32
CA ALA A 195 8.31 1.98 17.30
C ALA A 195 8.82 1.38 15.98
N PHE A 196 9.56 2.13 15.16
CA PHE A 196 10.05 1.59 13.90
C PHE A 196 11.09 0.48 14.16
N PRO A 197 10.95 -0.69 13.53
CA PRO A 197 11.90 -1.77 13.67
C PRO A 197 13.31 -1.31 13.31
N ARG A 198 14.32 -1.77 14.05
CA ARG A 198 15.71 -1.41 13.76
C ARG A 198 16.08 -1.91 12.37
N ASN A 199 16.75 -1.05 11.59
CA ASN A 199 17.26 -1.43 10.28
C ASN A 199 18.17 -2.67 10.41
N ASN A 200 17.88 -3.73 9.64
CA ASN A 200 18.64 -4.99 9.66
C ASN A 200 19.26 -5.34 8.29
N LEU A 201 19.31 -4.37 7.36
CA LEU A 201 19.83 -4.57 6.01
C LEU A 201 21.36 -4.56 5.90
N GLY A 202 22.07 -4.26 6.99
CA GLY A 202 23.53 -4.17 7.00
C GLY A 202 24.11 -2.92 6.32
N ILE A 203 23.26 -2.01 5.84
CA ILE A 203 23.62 -0.71 5.27
C ILE A 203 22.82 0.41 5.94
N SER A 204 23.31 1.65 5.85
CA SER A 204 22.63 2.78 6.50
C SER A 204 21.28 3.08 5.82
N SER A 205 20.30 3.57 6.58
CA SER A 205 18.99 3.95 6.02
C SER A 205 19.13 5.01 4.92
N ARG A 206 20.13 5.88 5.03
CA ARG A 206 20.45 6.88 4.00
C ARG A 206 20.87 6.22 2.69
N GLU A 207 21.74 5.21 2.73
CA GLU A 207 22.16 4.45 1.54
C GLU A 207 20.96 3.74 0.92
N VAL A 208 20.11 3.09 1.73
CA VAL A 208 18.89 2.44 1.25
C VAL A 208 18.01 3.42 0.47
N TYR A 209 17.72 4.61 1.02
CA TYR A 209 16.90 5.59 0.30
C TYR A 209 17.58 6.15 -0.94
N LEU A 210 18.89 6.36 -0.92
CA LEU A 210 19.63 6.78 -2.13
C LEU A 210 19.44 5.76 -3.26
N ASP A 211 19.53 4.47 -2.95
CA ASP A 211 19.35 3.39 -3.92
C ASP A 211 17.90 3.30 -4.40
N ILE A 212 16.91 3.35 -3.50
CA ILE A 212 15.48 3.35 -3.86
C ILE A 212 15.17 4.48 -4.84
N PHE A 213 15.58 5.72 -4.51
CA PHE A 213 15.31 6.85 -5.38
C PHE A 213 16.10 6.79 -6.68
N HIS A 214 17.35 6.32 -6.64
CA HIS A 214 18.12 6.10 -7.86
C HIS A 214 17.38 5.13 -8.80
N THR A 215 16.92 3.99 -8.29
CA THR A 215 16.11 3.02 -9.05
C THR A 215 14.86 3.66 -9.62
N LEU A 216 14.04 4.33 -8.78
CA LEU A 216 12.82 4.97 -9.24
C LEU A 216 13.05 6.01 -10.35
N PHE A 217 14.17 6.75 -10.32
CA PHE A 217 14.49 7.74 -11.34
C PHE A 217 15.04 7.15 -12.64
N THR A 218 15.54 5.90 -12.62
CA THR A 218 16.25 5.29 -13.76
C THR A 218 15.57 4.08 -14.36
N THR A 219 14.58 3.49 -13.68
CA THR A 219 13.87 2.28 -14.17
C THR A 219 12.39 2.52 -14.48
N GLN A 220 11.82 3.64 -14.02
CA GLN A 220 10.40 3.96 -14.18
C GLN A 220 10.22 5.44 -14.53
N VAL A 221 9.13 5.77 -15.25
CA VAL A 221 8.79 7.17 -15.49
C VAL A 221 8.17 7.76 -14.20
N VAL A 222 8.78 8.80 -13.63
CA VAL A 222 8.46 9.30 -12.29
C VAL A 222 7.00 9.71 -12.09
N ARG A 223 6.33 10.16 -13.16
CA ARG A 223 4.93 10.56 -13.11
C ARG A 223 3.99 9.39 -12.83
N GLU A 224 4.45 8.15 -13.03
CA GLU A 224 3.69 6.93 -12.78
C GLU A 224 3.77 6.46 -11.32
N SER A 225 4.67 7.07 -10.52
CA SER A 225 4.81 6.79 -9.10
C SER A 225 3.97 7.76 -8.27
N PHE A 226 2.88 7.27 -7.63
CA PHE A 226 2.14 8.09 -6.66
C PHE A 226 3.03 8.54 -5.51
N PHE A 227 3.96 7.69 -5.09
CA PHE A 227 4.89 7.98 -4.01
C PHE A 227 5.78 9.18 -4.35
N LEU A 228 6.41 9.19 -5.53
CA LEU A 228 7.22 10.33 -5.96
C LEU A 228 6.37 11.58 -6.17
N GLN A 229 5.16 11.47 -6.72
CA GLN A 229 4.26 12.63 -6.82
C GLN A 229 3.96 13.23 -5.44
N MET A 230 3.60 12.40 -4.46
CA MET A 230 3.38 12.84 -3.10
C MET A 230 4.63 13.47 -2.47
N LEU A 231 5.83 12.94 -2.74
CA LEU A 231 7.08 13.47 -2.20
C LEU A 231 7.57 14.77 -2.87
N PHE A 232 7.16 15.05 -4.11
CA PHE A 232 7.54 16.26 -4.84
C PHE A 232 6.48 17.36 -4.82
N PHE A 233 5.21 17.00 -4.71
CA PHE A 233 4.08 17.91 -4.80
C PHE A 233 3.18 17.92 -3.57
N GLY A 234 3.19 16.85 -2.76
CA GLY A 234 2.24 16.66 -1.66
C GLY A 234 0.83 16.26 -2.13
N GLU A 235 0.69 15.96 -3.42
CA GLU A 235 -0.57 15.63 -4.08
C GLU A 235 -0.29 14.82 -5.36
N LEU A 236 -1.31 14.12 -5.86
CA LEU A 236 -1.28 13.46 -7.16
C LEU A 236 -1.69 14.47 -8.24
N ARG A 237 -0.74 14.83 -9.12
CA ARG A 237 -0.95 15.76 -10.25
C ARG A 237 -1.13 15.06 -11.59
N TYR A 238 -0.56 13.87 -11.71
CA TYR A 238 -0.48 13.11 -12.95
C TYR A 238 -1.31 11.83 -12.79
N PRO A 239 -2.41 11.68 -13.54
CA PRO A 239 -3.29 10.51 -13.45
C PRO A 239 -2.59 9.17 -13.70
N GLN A 240 -1.46 9.17 -14.39
CA GLN A 240 -0.64 7.96 -14.63
C GLN A 240 -0.16 7.32 -13.32
N GLY A 241 0.02 8.12 -12.27
CA GLY A 241 0.40 7.63 -10.95
C GLY A 241 -0.76 7.21 -10.08
N PHE A 242 -2.02 7.33 -10.52
CA PHE A 242 -3.14 6.90 -9.68
C PHE A 242 -3.04 5.40 -9.35
N PRO A 243 -3.42 4.99 -8.12
CA PRO A 243 -3.42 3.58 -7.73
C PRO A 243 -4.33 2.73 -8.61
N LEU A 244 -4.12 1.42 -8.56
CA LEU A 244 -4.79 0.46 -9.46
C LEU A 244 -6.33 0.51 -9.39
N GLU A 245 -6.90 0.85 -8.24
CA GLU A 245 -8.36 1.02 -8.09
C GLU A 245 -8.97 2.12 -8.97
N CYS A 246 -8.16 3.08 -9.46
CA CYS A 246 -8.62 4.11 -10.38
C CYS A 246 -8.69 3.62 -11.83
N ASN A 247 -8.05 2.48 -12.14
CA ASN A 247 -8.05 1.91 -13.48
C ASN A 247 -9.50 1.51 -13.87
N PRO A 248 -9.98 1.94 -15.04
CA PRO A 248 -11.38 1.73 -15.43
C PRO A 248 -11.77 0.26 -15.54
N GLN A 249 -10.89 -0.58 -16.08
CA GLN A 249 -11.16 -2.02 -16.25
C GLN A 249 -11.12 -2.72 -14.89
N VAL A 250 -10.11 -2.45 -14.08
CA VAL A 250 -9.99 -3.05 -12.74
C VAL A 250 -11.17 -2.64 -11.85
N PHE A 251 -11.57 -1.36 -11.87
CA PHE A 251 -12.72 -0.89 -11.09
C PHE A 251 -14.00 -1.63 -11.49
N GLN A 252 -14.27 -1.78 -12.80
CA GLN A 252 -15.45 -2.49 -13.28
C GLN A 252 -15.44 -3.97 -12.91
N LEU A 253 -14.30 -4.66 -13.09
CA LEU A 253 -14.14 -6.06 -12.71
C LEU A 253 -14.29 -6.27 -11.20
N ALA A 254 -13.63 -5.42 -10.40
CA ALA A 254 -13.72 -5.48 -8.94
C ALA A 254 -15.15 -5.26 -8.46
N ARG A 255 -15.86 -4.27 -9.01
CA ARG A 255 -17.27 -3.99 -8.66
C ARG A 255 -18.18 -5.18 -8.99
N LYS A 256 -18.00 -5.80 -10.15
CA LYS A 256 -18.78 -6.99 -10.55
C LYS A 256 -18.48 -8.18 -9.64
N ALA A 257 -17.20 -8.42 -9.37
CA ALA A 257 -16.76 -9.53 -8.52
C ALA A 257 -17.21 -9.38 -7.06
N GLN A 258 -17.25 -8.15 -6.53
CA GLN A 258 -17.69 -7.88 -5.16
C GLN A 258 -19.10 -8.42 -4.88
N GLN A 259 -20.00 -8.39 -5.85
CA GLN A 259 -21.38 -8.89 -5.72
C GLN A 259 -21.45 -10.41 -5.53
N GLN A 260 -20.42 -11.14 -5.97
CA GLN A 260 -20.33 -12.59 -5.92
C GLN A 260 -19.33 -13.09 -4.88
N CYS A 261 -18.42 -12.21 -4.43
CA CYS A 261 -17.42 -12.50 -3.44
C CYS A 261 -18.03 -12.45 -2.04
N ARG A 262 -17.84 -13.49 -1.23
CA ARG A 262 -18.12 -13.41 0.21
C ARG A 262 -17.04 -12.57 0.88
N LEU A 263 -17.31 -11.28 0.99
CA LEU A 263 -16.42 -10.30 1.60
C LEU A 263 -16.63 -10.23 3.12
N THR A 264 -15.55 -10.28 3.88
CA THR A 264 -15.58 -10.15 5.35
C THR A 264 -14.50 -9.17 5.81
N VAL A 265 -14.89 -8.18 6.63
CA VAL A 265 -13.97 -7.18 7.20
C VAL A 265 -13.92 -7.39 8.71
N VAL A 266 -12.78 -7.87 9.22
CA VAL A 266 -12.61 -8.33 10.61
C VAL A 266 -11.65 -7.41 11.35
N GLN A 267 -12.06 -6.96 12.54
CA GLN A 267 -11.14 -6.34 13.48
C GLN A 267 -10.46 -7.40 14.33
N GLY A 268 -9.14 -7.50 14.20
CA GLY A 268 -8.36 -8.49 14.92
C GLY A 268 -6.97 -8.69 14.31
N ASP A 269 -6.14 -9.42 15.04
CA ASP A 269 -4.85 -9.85 14.54
C ASP A 269 -5.02 -10.79 13.34
N ILE A 270 -4.13 -10.68 12.35
CA ILE A 270 -4.24 -11.45 11.11
C ILE A 270 -4.02 -12.95 11.32
N PHE A 271 -3.23 -13.37 12.32
CA PHE A 271 -3.08 -14.79 12.67
C PHE A 271 -4.35 -15.33 13.33
N ASP A 272 -4.99 -14.54 14.21
CA ASP A 272 -6.29 -14.90 14.78
C ASP A 272 -7.35 -15.06 13.68
N CYS A 273 -7.35 -14.16 12.70
CA CYS A 273 -8.23 -14.26 11.53
C CYS A 273 -7.92 -15.52 10.70
N ALA A 274 -6.64 -15.77 10.41
CA ALA A 274 -6.20 -16.93 9.65
C ALA A 274 -6.62 -18.25 10.33
N SER A 275 -6.50 -18.36 11.65
CA SER A 275 -6.86 -19.57 12.42
C SER A 275 -8.32 -20.03 12.20
N ARG A 276 -9.21 -19.08 11.88
CA ARG A 276 -10.64 -19.28 11.61
C ARG A 276 -10.96 -19.49 10.14
N CYS A 277 -9.95 -19.37 9.27
CA CYS A 277 -10.05 -19.59 7.83
C CYS A 277 -9.60 -21.00 7.45
N ARG A 278 -9.98 -21.42 6.25
CA ARG A 278 -9.54 -22.66 5.60
C ARG A 278 -9.48 -22.42 4.10
N ASP A 279 -8.59 -23.13 3.42
CA ASP A 279 -8.43 -23.06 1.96
C ASP A 279 -8.09 -21.64 1.48
N VAL A 280 -7.18 -20.96 2.20
CA VAL A 280 -6.63 -19.66 1.80
C VAL A 280 -5.61 -19.88 0.70
N ASP A 281 -5.89 -19.40 -0.51
CA ASP A 281 -5.00 -19.57 -1.67
C ASP A 281 -4.00 -18.40 -1.81
N PHE A 282 -4.32 -17.25 -1.21
CA PHE A 282 -3.48 -16.06 -1.30
C PHE A 282 -3.53 -15.23 -0.03
N VAL A 283 -2.34 -14.86 0.48
CA VAL A 283 -2.17 -13.97 1.62
C VAL A 283 -1.40 -12.71 1.21
N SER A 284 -2.01 -11.54 1.37
CA SER A 284 -1.34 -10.24 1.27
C SER A 284 -0.99 -9.72 2.66
N PHE A 285 0.22 -10.04 3.14
CA PHE A 285 0.60 -9.89 4.54
C PHE A 285 1.17 -8.50 4.91
N SER A 286 1.40 -7.63 3.90
CA SER A 286 1.99 -6.30 4.11
C SER A 286 3.35 -6.40 4.82
N ASP A 287 3.76 -5.34 5.50
CA ASP A 287 4.98 -5.27 6.29
C ASP A 287 4.82 -5.68 7.76
N VAL A 288 3.65 -6.21 8.15
CA VAL A 288 3.31 -6.63 9.52
C VAL A 288 4.41 -7.45 10.20
N PRO A 289 5.05 -8.46 9.55
CA PRO A 289 6.10 -9.24 10.21
C PRO A 289 7.24 -8.41 10.77
N SER A 290 7.55 -7.28 10.14
CA SER A 290 8.64 -6.40 10.55
C SER A 290 8.43 -5.82 11.95
N PHE A 291 7.18 -5.73 12.41
CA PHE A 291 6.79 -5.15 13.69
C PHE A 291 6.52 -6.19 14.79
N LEU A 292 6.60 -7.47 14.45
CA LEU A 292 6.41 -8.55 15.40
C LEU A 292 7.69 -8.79 16.21
N PRO A 293 7.57 -9.36 17.43
CA PRO A 293 8.73 -9.93 18.11
C PRO A 293 9.47 -10.91 17.19
N ALA A 294 10.80 -10.98 17.28
CA ALA A 294 11.64 -11.72 16.33
C ALA A 294 11.21 -13.19 16.18
N GLU A 295 10.91 -13.87 17.28
CA GLU A 295 10.38 -15.24 17.30
C GLU A 295 9.07 -15.39 16.51
N VAL A 296 8.12 -14.46 16.70
CA VAL A 296 6.84 -14.46 16.00
C VAL A 296 7.05 -14.12 14.51
N GLY A 297 7.96 -13.19 14.21
CA GLY A 297 8.37 -12.83 12.86
C GLY A 297 9.02 -13.97 12.08
N MET A 298 9.75 -14.86 12.75
CA MET A 298 10.29 -16.09 12.15
C MET A 298 9.19 -17.11 11.88
N ASP A 299 8.20 -17.23 12.77
CA ASP A 299 7.14 -18.24 12.67
C ASP A 299 5.96 -17.84 11.77
N VAL A 300 5.99 -16.68 11.10
CA VAL A 300 4.80 -16.15 10.38
C VAL A 300 4.23 -17.12 9.36
N LEU A 301 5.07 -17.83 8.60
CA LEU A 301 4.63 -18.83 7.62
C LEU A 301 4.03 -20.05 8.33
N GLN A 302 4.65 -20.51 9.41
CA GLN A 302 4.16 -21.67 10.18
C GLN A 302 2.82 -21.37 10.87
N ARG A 303 2.61 -20.13 11.32
CA ARG A 303 1.34 -19.68 11.91
C ARG A 303 0.21 -19.58 10.88
N LEU A 304 0.52 -19.23 9.64
CA LEU A 304 -0.46 -19.18 8.55
C LEU A 304 -0.80 -20.56 7.99
N ARG A 305 0.19 -21.46 7.93
CA ARG A 305 0.11 -22.79 7.30
C ARG A 305 -1.18 -23.58 7.57
N PRO A 306 -1.76 -23.64 8.80
CA PRO A 306 -2.98 -24.40 9.05
C PRO A 306 -4.22 -23.88 8.31
N ALA A 307 -4.21 -22.63 7.87
CA ALA A 307 -5.31 -21.98 7.15
C ALA A 307 -5.18 -22.07 5.63
N LEU A 308 -3.96 -22.27 5.15
CA LEU A 308 -3.61 -22.18 3.74
C LEU A 308 -4.02 -23.45 2.97
N GLY A 309 -4.42 -23.23 1.71
CA GLY A 309 -4.67 -24.30 0.75
C GLY A 309 -3.38 -24.83 0.10
N GLU A 310 -3.49 -25.89 -0.70
CA GLU A 310 -2.38 -26.34 -1.53
C GLU A 310 -1.92 -25.23 -2.49
N ASP A 311 -0.60 -25.13 -2.70
CA ASP A 311 0.04 -24.12 -3.55
C ASP A 311 -0.27 -22.65 -3.19
N ALA A 312 -0.80 -22.40 -1.99
CA ALA A 312 -1.14 -21.05 -1.54
C ALA A 312 0.08 -20.12 -1.56
N LEU A 313 -0.12 -18.89 -2.02
CA LEU A 313 0.93 -17.86 -2.08
C LEU A 313 0.80 -16.90 -0.90
N THR A 314 1.92 -16.57 -0.27
CA THR A 314 2.02 -15.56 0.79
C THR A 314 3.01 -14.48 0.38
N VAL A 315 2.53 -13.25 0.27
CA VAL A 315 3.34 -12.06 -0.05
C VAL A 315 3.63 -11.30 1.24
N ILE A 316 4.90 -11.21 1.59
CA ILE A 316 5.42 -10.47 2.76
C ILE A 316 6.24 -9.30 2.25
N ARG A 317 6.12 -8.15 2.92
CA ARG A 317 6.92 -6.97 2.66
C ARG A 317 7.79 -6.64 3.87
N GLY A 318 8.89 -5.94 3.63
CA GLY A 318 9.72 -5.34 4.66
C GLY A 318 10.38 -4.08 4.14
N HIS A 319 10.44 -3.03 4.95
CA HIS A 319 11.04 -1.75 4.52
C HIS A 319 12.56 -1.74 4.79
N LEU A 320 12.96 -1.23 5.96
CA LEU A 320 14.33 -1.26 6.46
C LEU A 320 14.61 -2.46 7.37
N HIS A 321 13.56 -3.17 7.77
CA HIS A 321 13.65 -4.40 8.52
C HIS A 321 12.96 -5.49 7.69
N VAL A 322 13.69 -6.55 7.38
CA VAL A 322 13.17 -7.69 6.62
C VAL A 322 13.28 -8.94 7.49
N VAL A 323 12.16 -9.62 7.69
CA VAL A 323 12.12 -10.89 8.39
C VAL A 323 12.64 -12.02 7.50
N ARG A 324 13.24 -13.03 8.11
CA ARG A 324 13.59 -14.28 7.45
C ARG A 324 12.75 -15.39 8.07
N PRO A 325 11.55 -15.65 7.54
CA PRO A 325 10.66 -16.63 8.14
C PRO A 325 11.20 -18.06 7.97
N ASP A 326 10.83 -18.94 8.89
CA ASP A 326 11.01 -20.38 8.73
C ASP A 326 10.15 -20.86 7.55
N SER A 327 10.85 -21.20 6.46
CA SER A 327 10.26 -21.65 5.21
C SER A 327 10.07 -23.17 5.14
N THR A 328 10.17 -23.90 6.25
CA THR A 328 9.89 -25.34 6.27
C THR A 328 8.46 -25.63 5.76
N GLY A 329 8.34 -26.39 4.67
CA GLY A 329 7.05 -26.63 4.00
C GLY A 329 6.61 -25.52 3.04
N PHE A 330 7.53 -24.61 2.69
CA PHE A 330 7.33 -23.54 1.72
C PHE A 330 8.50 -23.47 0.74
N CYS A 331 8.23 -22.99 -0.46
CA CYS A 331 9.23 -22.63 -1.46
C CYS A 331 9.27 -21.11 -1.63
N ASP A 332 10.45 -20.50 -1.54
CA ASP A 332 10.63 -19.10 -1.92
C ASP A 332 10.55 -18.99 -3.45
N VAL A 333 9.50 -18.34 -3.93
CA VAL A 333 9.22 -18.13 -5.35
C VAL A 333 9.38 -16.65 -5.74
N THR A 334 10.02 -15.83 -4.90
CA THR A 334 10.19 -14.39 -5.11
C THR A 334 10.82 -14.08 -6.48
N ALA A 335 11.84 -14.86 -6.88
CA ALA A 335 12.53 -14.68 -8.15
C ALA A 335 11.61 -14.79 -9.38
N LYS A 336 10.49 -15.54 -9.29
CA LYS A 336 9.50 -15.66 -10.37
C LYS A 336 8.75 -14.35 -10.62
N PHE A 337 8.73 -13.45 -9.64
CA PHE A 337 8.01 -12.19 -9.70
C PHE A 337 8.95 -10.98 -9.76
N GLN A 338 10.25 -11.17 -10.02
CA GLN A 338 11.24 -10.10 -9.98
C GLN A 338 10.92 -8.94 -10.93
N GLU A 339 10.37 -9.22 -12.12
CA GLU A 339 9.95 -8.18 -13.07
C GLU A 339 8.80 -7.33 -12.52
N ALA A 340 7.80 -7.97 -11.88
CA ALA A 340 6.69 -7.26 -11.25
C ALA A 340 7.17 -6.45 -10.03
N ILE A 341 8.06 -7.02 -9.22
CA ILE A 341 8.67 -6.33 -8.07
C ILE A 341 9.46 -5.09 -8.54
N ALA A 342 10.22 -5.19 -9.64
CA ALA A 342 10.98 -4.07 -10.19
C ALA A 342 10.10 -2.93 -10.73
N ARG A 343 8.83 -3.23 -11.07
CA ARG A 343 7.82 -2.27 -11.55
C ARG A 343 6.95 -1.67 -10.46
N GLU A 344 7.06 -2.15 -9.21
CA GLU A 344 6.31 -1.62 -8.08
C GLU A 344 6.60 -0.12 -7.93
N LYS A 345 5.55 0.70 -7.84
CA LYS A 345 5.64 2.16 -8.02
C LYS A 345 6.27 2.93 -6.86
N THR A 346 6.56 2.28 -5.73
CA THR A 346 7.15 2.91 -4.54
C THR A 346 8.60 2.51 -4.36
N GLN A 347 8.98 1.29 -4.74
CA GLN A 347 10.25 0.63 -4.47
C GLN A 347 10.69 0.70 -2.99
N LEU A 348 9.77 1.04 -2.07
CA LEU A 348 10.05 1.12 -0.64
C LEU A 348 10.18 -0.27 -0.03
N TRP A 349 9.57 -1.28 -0.64
CA TRP A 349 9.36 -2.57 -0.03
C TRP A 349 10.27 -3.63 -0.64
N ARG A 350 10.97 -4.33 0.23
CA ARG A 350 11.58 -5.63 -0.10
C ARG A 350 10.48 -6.67 0.01
N VAL A 351 10.19 -7.33 -1.10
CA VAL A 351 9.08 -8.27 -1.21
C VAL A 351 9.62 -9.69 -1.16
N GLN A 352 8.96 -10.54 -0.40
CA GLN A 352 9.20 -11.98 -0.35
C GLN A 352 7.88 -12.68 -0.71
N VAL A 353 7.95 -13.67 -1.60
CA VAL A 353 6.78 -14.45 -2.03
C VAL A 353 7.07 -15.92 -1.76
N TYR A 354 6.26 -16.51 -0.88
CA TYR A 354 6.37 -17.92 -0.50
C TYR A 354 5.19 -18.71 -1.05
N ARG A 355 5.46 -19.91 -1.57
CA ARG A 355 4.43 -20.87 -1.96
C ARG A 355 4.41 -22.02 -0.96
N GLN A 356 3.25 -22.37 -0.42
CA GLN A 356 3.13 -23.59 0.38
C GLN A 356 3.36 -24.82 -0.49
N THR A 357 4.20 -25.74 -0.03
CA THR A 357 4.40 -27.04 -0.68
C THR A 357 3.72 -28.13 0.12
N SER A 358 3.02 -29.03 -0.56
CA SER A 358 2.56 -30.26 0.07
C SER A 358 3.77 -31.09 0.51
N SER A 359 3.68 -31.76 1.65
CA SER A 359 4.76 -32.57 2.24
C SER A 359 5.25 -33.75 1.38
N VAL A 360 4.73 -33.91 0.16
CA VAL A 360 5.03 -35.01 -0.77
C VAL A 360 6.11 -34.62 -1.81
N GLN A 361 6.46 -33.33 -1.95
CA GLN A 361 7.48 -32.88 -2.92
C GLN A 361 8.77 -32.36 -2.28
N VAL A 362 9.24 -33.00 -1.21
CA VAL A 362 10.66 -32.95 -0.82
C VAL A 362 11.33 -34.21 -1.33
N SER A 363 11.52 -34.31 -2.65
CA SER A 363 12.37 -35.32 -3.26
C SER A 363 13.57 -34.63 -3.91
N ARG A 364 14.68 -34.67 -3.16
CA ARG A 364 16.11 -34.57 -3.53
C ARG A 364 16.53 -33.65 -4.67
#